data_AF-A0A944JMX2-F1
#
_entry.id   AF-A0A944JMX2-F1
#
_cell.length_a   1.000
_cell.length_b   1.000
_cell.length_c   1.000
_cell.angle_alpha   90.00
_cell.angle_beta   90.00
_cell.angle_gamma   90.00
#
_symmetry.space_group_name_H-M   'P 1'
#
loop_
_entity.id
_entity.type
_entity.pdbx_description
1 polymer ?
#
loop_
_entity_poly.entity_id
_entity_poly.type
_entity_poly.pdbx_seq_one_letter_code
_entity_poly.pdbx_strand_id
1 'polypeptide(L)'
;MTQRLDPGAGWYGEFLRRDPEGMLACLDGAAMPPWDVLESLLGDLAAAADGADSQDSTSAGSSPGSVGTVGSGGSADSAGPGGAGGALAREARYAAGLRAAAVEVWDRLPGGVEELYTLLATAAAQRAEARTLLRGLSARLAETADPVTADALNHELAWTRDDAARATARHEDLTARLAAVAPAGVASAGVAPTTVAPAGVASAGVAPAG
;
A
#
# COMPACT_ATOMS: atom_id res chain seq x y z
N MET A 1 -3.76 15.29 -8.77
CA MET A 1 -2.66 14.54 -8.15
C MET A 1 -1.63 14.13 -9.20
N THR A 2 -1.98 13.30 -10.18
CA THR A 2 -1.04 12.80 -11.21
C THR A 2 -0.39 13.87 -12.11
N GLN A 3 -1.09 14.96 -12.42
CA GLN A 3 -0.50 16.07 -13.20
C GLN A 3 0.71 16.75 -12.53
N ARG A 4 0.92 16.53 -11.23
CA ARG A 4 2.06 17.07 -10.46
C ARG A 4 3.17 16.03 -10.23
N LEU A 5 2.94 14.77 -10.61
CA LEU A 5 3.91 13.70 -10.50
C LEU A 5 4.74 13.63 -11.79
N ASP A 6 6.05 13.53 -11.64
CA ASP A 6 6.96 13.39 -12.78
C ASP A 6 6.95 11.93 -13.30
N PRO A 7 6.51 11.66 -14.55
CA PRO A 7 6.53 10.31 -15.10
C PRO A 7 7.96 9.80 -15.41
N GLY A 8 8.97 10.68 -15.41
CA GLY A 8 10.37 10.34 -15.64
C GLY A 8 11.20 10.14 -14.36
N ALA A 9 10.62 10.38 -13.18
CA ALA A 9 11.33 10.32 -11.91
C ALA A 9 10.44 9.81 -10.76
N GLY A 10 11.04 9.60 -9.59
CA GLY A 10 10.34 9.15 -8.38
C GLY A 10 9.73 7.74 -8.50
N TRP A 11 8.89 7.41 -7.52
CA TRP A 11 8.12 6.17 -7.52
C TRP A 11 7.06 6.11 -8.62
N TYR A 12 6.47 7.24 -9.00
CA TYR A 12 5.46 7.27 -10.07
C TYR A 12 6.01 6.76 -11.41
N GLY A 13 7.18 7.28 -11.85
CA GLY A 13 7.84 6.79 -13.07
C GLY A 13 8.24 5.31 -12.97
N GLU A 14 8.66 4.88 -11.77
CA GLU A 14 9.05 3.50 -11.53
C GLU A 14 7.87 2.52 -11.62
N PHE A 15 6.72 2.87 -11.04
CA PHE A 15 5.51 2.06 -11.18
C PHE A 15 5.02 1.99 -12.63
N LEU A 16 5.05 3.10 -13.38
CA LEU A 16 4.71 3.10 -14.81
C LEU A 16 5.60 2.16 -15.63
N ARG A 17 6.88 2.06 -15.26
CA ARG A 17 7.84 1.20 -15.96
C ARG A 17 7.64 -0.28 -15.64
N ARG A 18 7.30 -0.61 -14.38
CA ARG A 18 7.21 -1.99 -13.90
C ARG A 18 5.82 -2.62 -14.08
N ASP A 19 4.77 -1.83 -13.89
CA ASP A 19 3.39 -2.29 -13.98
C ASP A 19 2.51 -1.20 -14.65
N PRO A 20 2.73 -0.95 -15.95
CA PRO A 20 1.97 0.06 -16.69
C PRO A 20 0.47 -0.25 -16.73
N GLU A 21 0.10 -1.53 -16.89
CA GLU A 21 -1.30 -1.94 -16.95
C GLU A 21 -2.00 -1.77 -15.60
N GLY A 22 -1.36 -2.17 -14.50
CA GLY A 22 -1.91 -1.98 -13.15
C GLY A 22 -2.04 -0.51 -12.77
N MET A 23 -1.05 0.31 -13.15
CA MET A 23 -1.14 1.77 -12.95
C MET A 23 -2.28 2.37 -13.78
N LEU A 24 -2.42 2.02 -15.06
CA LEU A 24 -3.53 2.47 -15.91
C LEU A 24 -4.88 2.06 -15.32
N ALA A 25 -5.04 0.82 -14.88
CA ALA A 25 -6.27 0.36 -14.24
C ALA A 25 -6.61 1.19 -12.99
N CYS A 26 -5.63 1.57 -12.18
CA CYS A 26 -5.83 2.46 -11.03
C CYS A 26 -6.26 3.87 -11.45
N LEU A 27 -5.65 4.41 -12.51
CA LEU A 27 -5.92 5.77 -13.00
C LEU A 27 -7.29 5.89 -13.69
N ASP A 28 -7.72 4.85 -14.40
CA ASP A 28 -9.03 4.76 -15.03
C ASP A 28 -10.14 4.37 -14.03
N GLY A 29 -9.77 4.11 -12.78
CA GLY A 29 -10.69 3.66 -11.73
C GLY A 29 -11.24 2.25 -11.96
N ALA A 30 -10.57 1.45 -12.79
CA ALA A 30 -10.87 0.04 -13.03
C ALA A 30 -10.27 -0.89 -11.97
N ALA A 31 -9.37 -0.38 -11.13
CA ALA A 31 -8.84 -1.07 -9.96
C ALA A 31 -8.65 -0.08 -8.80
N MET A 32 -8.81 -0.57 -7.57
CA MET A 32 -8.49 0.23 -6.38
C MET A 32 -6.97 0.24 -6.13
N PRO A 33 -6.32 1.41 -6.05
CA PRO A 33 -4.89 1.47 -5.81
C PRO A 33 -4.52 0.90 -4.42
N PRO A 34 -3.46 0.09 -4.35
CA PRO A 34 -2.86 -0.29 -3.08
C PRO A 34 -2.45 0.92 -2.24
N TRP A 35 -2.57 0.83 -0.91
CA TRP A 35 -2.23 1.95 -0.04
C TRP A 35 -0.74 2.32 -0.08
N ASP A 36 0.15 1.32 -0.14
CA ASP A 36 1.59 1.51 -0.24
C ASP A 36 2.02 2.25 -1.52
N VAL A 37 1.29 2.04 -2.62
CA VAL A 37 1.45 2.82 -3.86
C VAL A 37 1.06 4.27 -3.61
N LEU A 38 -0.11 4.53 -3.02
CA LEU A 38 -0.55 5.88 -2.69
C LEU A 38 0.40 6.61 -1.74
N GLU A 39 0.92 5.94 -0.71
CA GLU A 39 1.93 6.49 0.20
C GLU A 39 3.19 6.93 -0.55
N SER A 40 3.62 6.14 -1.53
CA SER A 40 4.80 6.47 -2.34
C SER A 40 4.54 7.65 -3.27
N LEU A 41 3.36 7.71 -3.89
CA LEU A 41 2.96 8.84 -4.72
C LEU A 41 2.81 10.14 -3.91
N LEU A 42 2.32 10.05 -2.67
CA LEU A 42 2.28 11.19 -1.74
C LEU A 42 3.68 11.64 -1.33
N GLY A 43 4.62 10.70 -1.16
CA GLY A 43 6.04 10.98 -0.94
C GLY A 43 6.70 11.70 -2.12
N ASP A 44 6.44 11.26 -3.35
CA ASP A 44 6.94 11.93 -4.56
C ASP A 44 6.40 13.36 -4.69
N LEU A 45 5.12 13.58 -4.37
CA LEU A 45 4.52 14.92 -4.34
C LEU A 45 5.17 15.83 -3.30
N ALA A 46 5.54 15.27 -2.14
CA ALA A 46 6.27 15.99 -1.11
C ALA A 46 7.65 16.41 -1.61
N ALA A 47 8.41 15.48 -2.17
CA ALA A 47 9.72 15.75 -2.73
C ALA A 47 9.68 16.80 -3.86
N ALA A 48 8.65 16.77 -4.70
CA ALA A 48 8.44 17.76 -5.74
C ALA A 48 8.11 19.16 -5.18
N ALA A 49 7.37 19.25 -4.06
CA ALA A 49 7.07 20.52 -3.40
C ALA A 49 8.33 21.13 -2.75
N ASP A 50 9.13 20.32 -2.06
CA ASP A 50 10.38 20.75 -1.41
C ASP A 50 11.43 21.20 -2.45
N GLY A 51 11.47 20.55 -3.61
CA GLY A 51 12.34 20.92 -4.73
C GLY A 51 11.98 22.27 -5.36
N ALA A 52 10.69 22.62 -5.42
CA ALA A 52 10.22 23.90 -5.95
C ALA A 52 10.60 25.08 -5.04
N ASP A 53 10.45 24.93 -3.72
CA ASP A 53 10.84 25.95 -2.73
C ASP A 53 12.37 26.19 -2.71
N SER A 54 13.15 25.15 -3.01
CA SER A 54 14.62 25.21 -3.05
C SER A 54 15.15 25.96 -4.29
N GLN A 55 14.44 25.91 -5.42
CA GLN A 55 14.83 26.60 -6.66
C GLN A 55 14.60 28.11 -6.60
N ASP A 56 13.58 28.56 -5.86
CA ASP A 56 13.25 29.99 -5.71
C ASP A 56 14.32 30.77 -4.89
N SER A 57 15.16 30.05 -4.15
CA SER A 57 16.24 30.64 -3.34
C SER A 57 17.56 30.90 -4.09
N THR A 58 17.70 30.50 -5.36
CA THR A 58 18.99 30.60 -6.09
C THR A 58 19.11 31.82 -7.01
N SER A 59 18.15 32.75 -6.98
CA SER A 59 18.16 33.98 -7.79
C SER A 59 18.54 35.21 -6.95
N ALA A 60 19.69 35.20 -6.27
CA ALA A 60 20.26 36.40 -5.66
C ALA A 60 21.79 36.39 -5.70
N GLY A 61 22.33 36.98 -6.77
CA GLY A 61 23.57 37.77 -6.73
C GLY A 61 24.89 37.05 -6.42
N SER A 62 25.60 36.64 -7.47
CA SER A 62 27.06 36.66 -7.43
C SER A 62 27.57 38.08 -7.20
N SER A 63 28.14 38.34 -6.03
CA SER A 63 29.22 39.32 -5.85
C SER A 63 30.18 38.79 -4.79
N PRO A 64 31.49 38.62 -5.09
CA PRO A 64 32.46 38.23 -4.10
C PRO A 64 32.97 39.49 -3.38
N GLY A 65 32.92 39.49 -2.05
CA GLY A 65 33.67 40.47 -1.26
C GLY A 65 33.04 40.77 0.09
N SER A 66 33.51 40.07 1.12
CA SER A 66 34.09 40.68 2.34
C SER A 66 34.01 39.70 3.51
N VAL A 67 35.17 39.40 4.08
CA VAL A 67 35.34 38.67 5.34
C VAL A 67 35.12 39.63 6.51
N GLY A 68 34.33 39.23 7.52
CA GLY A 68 34.27 39.99 8.77
C GLY A 68 33.14 39.63 9.74
N THR A 69 33.54 38.91 10.79
CA THR A 69 33.06 39.00 12.18
C THR A 69 31.87 38.15 12.62
N VAL A 70 32.17 37.30 13.61
CA VAL A 70 31.25 36.50 14.43
C VAL A 70 30.48 37.39 15.41
N GLY A 71 29.15 37.21 15.45
CA GLY A 71 28.25 37.82 16.42
C GLY A 71 27.25 36.78 16.92
N SER A 72 27.37 36.45 18.20
CA SER A 72 26.49 35.55 18.94
C SER A 72 25.11 36.17 19.18
N GLY A 73 24.08 35.32 19.19
CA GLY A 73 22.80 35.58 19.85
C GLY A 73 21.59 35.53 18.93
N GLY A 74 20.76 34.50 19.07
CA GLY A 74 19.47 34.40 18.40
C GLY A 74 18.80 33.06 18.62
N SER A 75 18.12 32.93 19.76
CA SER A 75 17.22 31.81 20.05
C SER A 75 16.12 31.77 18.97
N ALA A 76 16.15 30.76 18.10
CA ALA A 76 15.05 30.47 17.20
C ALA A 76 14.11 29.47 17.89
N ASP A 77 13.28 29.99 18.80
CA ASP A 77 12.03 29.32 19.16
C ASP A 77 10.95 29.89 18.25
N SER A 78 10.69 29.21 17.13
CA SER A 78 9.45 29.28 16.33
C SER A 78 9.56 28.40 15.08
N ALA A 79 9.66 27.08 15.27
CA ALA A 79 9.19 26.14 14.24
C ALA A 79 7.70 25.85 14.53
N GLY A 80 6.82 26.77 14.13
CA GLY A 80 5.38 26.51 14.18
C GLY A 80 5.04 25.29 13.31
N PRO A 81 4.02 24.49 13.66
CA PRO A 81 3.68 23.24 12.94
C PRO A 81 3.03 23.47 11.56
N GLY A 82 3.30 24.60 10.91
CA GLY A 82 2.59 25.09 9.73
C GLY A 82 3.34 24.98 8.39
N GLY A 83 4.50 24.32 8.33
CA GLY A 83 5.26 24.16 7.09
C GLY A 83 4.60 23.25 6.04
N ALA A 84 5.14 23.22 4.82
CA ALA A 84 4.72 22.36 3.71
C ALA A 84 4.49 20.89 4.13
N GLY A 85 5.33 20.36 5.02
CA GLY A 85 5.16 19.02 5.61
C GLY A 85 3.84 18.81 6.38
N GLY A 86 3.30 19.85 7.03
CA GLY A 86 2.00 19.82 7.69
C GLY A 86 0.82 19.81 6.70
N ALA A 87 0.98 20.44 5.54
CA ALA A 87 -0.02 20.39 4.46
C ALA A 87 -0.05 19.00 3.80
N LEU A 88 1.11 18.41 3.55
CA LEU A 88 1.22 17.05 3.00
C LEU A 88 0.68 15.99 3.96
N ALA A 89 0.93 16.11 5.27
CA ALA A 89 0.34 15.21 6.26
C ALA A 89 -1.20 15.32 6.33
N ARG A 90 -1.78 16.47 6.00
CA ARG A 90 -3.25 16.62 5.85
C ARG A 90 -3.72 15.96 4.56
N GLU A 91 -3.02 16.16 3.46
CA GLU A 91 -3.34 15.56 2.16
C GLU A 91 -3.28 14.02 2.23
N ALA A 92 -2.27 13.45 2.90
CA ALA A 92 -2.16 12.01 3.11
C ALA A 92 -3.34 11.44 3.92
N ARG A 93 -3.74 12.11 5.01
CA ARG A 93 -4.92 11.72 5.79
C ARG A 93 -6.21 11.85 5.00
N TYR A 94 -6.33 12.89 4.18
CA TYR A 94 -7.47 13.08 3.30
C TYR A 94 -7.55 11.95 2.24
N ALA A 95 -6.44 11.63 1.59
CA ALA A 95 -6.35 10.52 0.64
C ALA A 95 -6.67 9.18 1.30
N ALA A 96 -6.18 8.94 2.52
CA ALA A 96 -6.52 7.74 3.30
C ALA A 96 -8.03 7.62 3.55
N GLY A 97 -8.68 8.72 3.95
CA GLY A 97 -10.12 8.75 4.18
C GLY A 97 -10.93 8.51 2.90
N LEU A 98 -10.53 9.13 1.79
CA LEU A 98 -11.16 8.93 0.49
C LEU A 98 -11.04 7.48 0.01
N ARG A 99 -9.83 6.90 0.12
CA ARG A 99 -9.60 5.49 -0.21
C ARG A 99 -10.45 4.57 0.66
N ALA A 100 -10.48 4.79 1.97
CA ALA A 100 -11.26 3.95 2.88
C ALA A 100 -12.75 3.93 2.51
N ALA A 101 -13.33 5.10 2.22
CA ALA A 101 -14.72 5.19 1.75
C ALA A 101 -14.93 4.48 0.41
N ALA A 102 -14.00 4.64 -0.54
CA ALA A 102 -14.07 3.97 -1.84
C ALA A 102 -13.97 2.44 -1.73
N VAL A 103 -13.05 1.94 -0.89
CA VAL A 103 -12.86 0.51 -0.59
C VAL A 103 -14.15 -0.10 -0.04
N GLU A 104 -14.84 0.57 0.89
CA GLU A 104 -16.09 0.09 1.46
C GLU A 104 -17.21 -0.07 0.41
N VAL A 105 -17.22 0.79 -0.61
CA VAL A 105 -18.16 0.67 -1.73
C VAL A 105 -17.76 -0.47 -2.66
N TRP A 106 -16.49 -0.52 -3.06
CA TRP A 106 -15.93 -1.53 -3.97
C TRP A 106 -16.12 -2.95 -3.44
N ASP A 107 -15.76 -3.17 -2.18
CA ASP A 107 -15.77 -4.51 -1.58
C ASP A 107 -17.20 -5.06 -1.41
N ARG A 108 -18.22 -4.19 -1.44
CA ARG A 108 -19.64 -4.56 -1.40
C ARG A 108 -20.29 -4.72 -2.78
N LEU A 109 -19.58 -4.42 -3.87
CA LEU A 109 -20.09 -4.68 -5.22
C LEU A 109 -20.27 -6.20 -5.42
N PRO A 110 -21.21 -6.63 -6.29
CA PRO A 110 -21.33 -8.03 -6.67
C PRO A 110 -19.98 -8.58 -7.17
N GLY A 111 -19.45 -9.62 -6.52
CA GLY A 111 -18.15 -10.21 -6.85
C GLY A 111 -16.95 -9.59 -6.12
N GLY A 112 -17.11 -8.49 -5.38
CA GLY A 112 -16.01 -7.80 -4.69
C GLY A 112 -15.27 -8.69 -3.68
N VAL A 113 -15.98 -9.58 -2.96
CA VAL A 113 -15.36 -10.53 -2.03
C VAL A 113 -14.51 -11.59 -2.75
N GLU A 114 -14.97 -12.09 -3.90
CA GLU A 114 -14.21 -13.05 -4.71
C GLU A 114 -12.96 -12.40 -5.32
N GLU A 115 -13.09 -11.14 -5.74
CA GLU A 115 -11.96 -10.32 -6.19
C GLU A 115 -10.96 -10.12 -5.04
N LEU A 116 -11.41 -9.81 -3.82
CA LEU A 116 -10.53 -9.72 -2.64
C LEU A 116 -9.76 -11.02 -2.37
N TYR A 117 -10.42 -12.18 -2.45
CA TYR A 117 -9.75 -13.47 -2.29
C TYR A 117 -8.70 -13.69 -3.38
N THR A 118 -9.02 -13.34 -4.62
CA THR A 118 -8.09 -13.43 -5.76
C THR A 118 -6.88 -12.54 -5.54
N LEU A 119 -7.09 -11.27 -5.17
CA LEU A 119 -6.03 -10.31 -4.86
C LEU A 119 -5.17 -10.78 -3.68
N LEU A 120 -5.78 -11.34 -2.63
CA LEU A 120 -5.06 -11.84 -1.46
C LEU A 120 -4.16 -13.03 -1.82
N ALA A 121 -4.64 -13.96 -2.65
CA ALA A 121 -3.84 -15.07 -3.14
C ALA A 121 -2.65 -14.60 -3.97
N THR A 122 -2.86 -13.62 -4.86
CA THR A 122 -1.78 -13.00 -5.65
C THR A 122 -0.74 -12.32 -4.75
N ALA A 123 -1.18 -11.52 -3.78
CA ALA A 123 -0.27 -10.85 -2.83
C ALA A 123 0.52 -11.85 -1.99
N ALA A 124 -0.10 -12.97 -1.59
CA ALA A 124 0.58 -14.04 -0.86
C ALA A 124 1.65 -14.74 -1.71
N ALA A 125 1.37 -15.01 -2.99
CA ALA A 125 2.32 -15.59 -3.93
C ALA A 125 3.53 -14.66 -4.15
N GLN A 126 3.28 -13.37 -4.41
CA GLN A 126 4.32 -12.35 -4.58
C GLN A 126 5.22 -12.26 -3.34
N ARG A 127 4.64 -12.27 -2.12
CA ARG A 127 5.43 -12.26 -0.88
C ARG A 127 6.30 -13.52 -0.74
N ALA A 128 5.80 -14.69 -1.14
CA ALA A 128 6.57 -15.93 -1.09
C ALA A 128 7.73 -15.94 -2.10
N GLU A 129 7.49 -15.41 -3.30
CA GLU A 129 8.50 -15.22 -4.34
C GLU A 129 9.58 -14.24 -3.89
N ALA A 130 9.20 -13.04 -3.45
CA ALA A 130 10.14 -12.02 -2.97
C ALA A 130 11.00 -12.55 -1.80
N ARG A 131 10.41 -13.29 -0.85
CA ARG A 131 11.16 -13.96 0.23
C ARG A 131 12.16 -15.00 -0.29
N THR A 132 11.82 -15.70 -1.37
CA THR A 132 12.70 -16.68 -2.00
C THR A 132 13.87 -15.99 -2.70
N LEU A 133 13.59 -14.93 -3.46
CA LEU A 133 14.60 -14.09 -4.10
C LEU A 133 15.55 -13.46 -3.08
N LEU A 134 15.03 -12.92 -1.98
CA LEU A 134 15.84 -12.36 -0.90
C LEU A 134 16.84 -13.37 -0.33
N ARG A 135 16.41 -14.62 -0.09
CA ARG A 135 17.32 -15.69 0.36
C ARG A 135 18.39 -15.98 -0.67
N GLY A 136 18.01 -16.10 -1.95
CA GLY A 136 18.95 -16.36 -3.04
C GLY A 136 19.98 -15.25 -3.24
N LEU A 137 19.55 -14.00 -3.23
CA LEU A 137 20.44 -12.83 -3.33
C LEU A 137 21.38 -12.73 -2.12
N SER A 138 20.86 -12.96 -0.91
CA SER A 138 21.67 -12.93 0.32
C SER A 138 22.75 -14.03 0.31
N ALA A 139 22.42 -15.23 -0.16
CA ALA A 139 23.38 -16.32 -0.28
C ALA A 139 24.49 -15.99 -1.30
N ARG A 140 24.13 -15.50 -2.49
CA ARG A 140 25.09 -15.07 -3.53
C ARG A 140 25.99 -13.94 -3.04
N LEU A 141 25.45 -13.00 -2.26
CA LEU A 141 26.21 -11.90 -1.69
C LEU A 141 27.23 -12.41 -0.65
N ALA A 142 26.89 -13.43 0.13
CA ALA A 142 27.82 -14.03 1.10
C ALA A 142 28.99 -14.78 0.42
N GLU A 143 28.79 -15.27 -0.80
CA GLU A 143 29.79 -16.04 -1.56
C GLU A 143 30.70 -15.16 -2.44
N THR A 144 30.30 -13.92 -2.75
CA THR A 144 31.09 -13.05 -3.64
C THR A 144 32.23 -12.36 -2.88
N ALA A 145 33.43 -12.43 -3.45
CA ALA A 145 34.58 -11.62 -3.01
C ALA A 145 34.82 -10.39 -3.91
N ASP A 146 34.09 -10.29 -5.04
CA ASP A 146 34.22 -9.18 -5.98
C ASP A 146 33.38 -7.98 -5.52
N PRO A 147 33.99 -6.81 -5.25
CA PRO A 147 33.27 -5.63 -4.78
C PRO A 147 32.26 -5.08 -5.78
N VAL A 148 32.49 -5.20 -7.10
CA VAL A 148 31.54 -4.69 -8.11
C VAL A 148 30.29 -5.57 -8.13
N THR A 149 30.46 -6.88 -8.15
CA THR A 149 29.34 -7.83 -8.02
C THR A 149 28.61 -7.67 -6.68
N ALA A 150 29.34 -7.43 -5.59
CA ALA A 150 28.74 -7.21 -4.26
C ALA A 150 27.86 -5.95 -4.23
N ASP A 151 28.30 -4.85 -4.87
CA ASP A 151 27.52 -3.62 -4.96
C ASP A 151 26.23 -3.82 -5.76
N ALA A 152 26.32 -4.46 -6.93
CA ALA A 152 25.16 -4.80 -7.75
C ALA A 152 24.17 -5.69 -6.99
N LEU A 153 24.65 -6.71 -6.27
CA LEU A 153 23.81 -7.57 -5.43
C LEU A 153 23.17 -6.81 -4.27
N ASN A 154 23.89 -5.91 -3.61
CA ASN A 154 23.33 -5.08 -2.54
C ASN A 154 22.23 -4.16 -3.06
N HIS A 155 22.40 -3.56 -4.24
CA HIS A 155 21.39 -2.75 -4.89
C HIS A 155 20.11 -3.56 -5.18
N GLU A 156 20.25 -4.71 -5.83
CA GLU A 156 19.11 -5.61 -6.11
C GLU A 156 18.42 -6.09 -4.83
N LEU A 157 19.19 -6.33 -3.78
CA LEU A 157 18.67 -6.80 -2.50
C LEU A 157 17.93 -5.68 -1.77
N ALA A 158 18.43 -4.44 -1.78
CA ALA A 158 17.71 -3.28 -1.28
C ALA A 158 16.37 -3.10 -2.01
N TRP A 159 16.38 -3.23 -3.33
CA TRP A 159 15.16 -3.17 -4.13
C TRP A 159 14.17 -4.30 -3.80
N THR A 160 14.66 -5.56 -3.75
CA THR A 160 13.81 -6.73 -3.43
C THR A 160 13.23 -6.64 -2.01
N ARG A 161 13.95 -6.01 -1.07
CA ARG A 161 13.45 -5.78 0.30
C ARG A 161 12.28 -4.80 0.31
N ASP A 162 12.38 -3.72 -0.46
CA ASP A 162 11.31 -2.74 -0.60
C ASP A 162 10.07 -3.38 -1.23
N ASP A 163 10.23 -4.13 -2.33
CA ASP A 163 9.13 -4.87 -2.97
C ASP A 163 8.48 -5.88 -2.01
N ALA A 164 9.27 -6.63 -1.24
CA ALA A 164 8.76 -7.55 -0.24
C ALA A 164 7.96 -6.84 0.88
N ALA A 165 8.38 -5.64 1.28
CA ALA A 165 7.65 -4.82 2.24
C ALA A 165 6.31 -4.35 1.67
N ARG A 166 6.30 -3.87 0.42
CA ARG A 166 5.08 -3.49 -0.32
C ARG A 166 4.10 -4.66 -0.46
N ALA A 167 4.57 -5.82 -0.90
CA ALA A 167 3.75 -7.03 -1.00
C ALA A 167 3.17 -7.46 0.37
N THR A 168 3.91 -7.24 1.45
CA THR A 168 3.44 -7.50 2.82
C THR A 168 2.35 -6.52 3.24
N ALA A 169 2.54 -5.21 3.02
CA ALA A 169 1.53 -4.20 3.29
C ALA A 169 0.23 -4.45 2.50
N ARG A 170 0.34 -4.83 1.22
CA ARG A 170 -0.82 -5.22 0.39
C ARG A 170 -1.57 -6.42 0.94
N HIS A 171 -0.85 -7.45 1.38
CA HIS A 171 -1.46 -8.60 2.02
C HIS A 171 -2.21 -8.21 3.31
N GLU A 172 -1.61 -7.35 4.15
CA GLU A 172 -2.22 -6.87 5.39
C GLU A 172 -3.49 -6.06 5.13
N ASP A 173 -3.46 -5.12 4.17
CA ASP A 173 -4.63 -4.34 3.74
C ASP A 173 -5.76 -5.24 3.25
N LEU A 174 -5.47 -6.20 2.35
CA LEU A 174 -6.46 -7.13 1.81
C LEU A 174 -7.06 -8.04 2.89
N THR A 175 -6.23 -8.49 3.84
CA THR A 175 -6.71 -9.28 4.99
C THR A 175 -7.66 -8.45 5.86
N ALA A 176 -7.31 -7.19 6.13
CA ALA A 176 -8.15 -6.28 6.91
C ALA A 176 -9.48 -5.98 6.21
N ARG A 177 -9.45 -5.75 4.90
CA ARG A 177 -10.64 -5.54 4.06
C ARG A 177 -11.57 -6.75 4.10
N LEU A 178 -11.04 -7.95 3.89
CA LEU A 178 -11.83 -9.18 3.96
C LEU A 178 -12.47 -9.38 5.35
N ALA A 179 -11.75 -9.07 6.42
CA ALA A 179 -12.28 -9.13 7.79
C ALA A 179 -13.38 -8.08 8.05
N ALA A 180 -13.32 -6.92 7.39
CA ALA A 180 -14.33 -5.87 7.50
C ALA A 180 -15.59 -6.18 6.68
N VAL A 181 -15.47 -6.95 5.60
CA VAL A 181 -16.61 -7.42 4.80
C VAL A 181 -17.31 -8.62 5.46
N ALA A 182 -16.56 -9.46 6.17
CA ALA A 182 -17.16 -10.48 7.02
C ALA A 182 -18.10 -9.79 8.03
N PRO A 183 -19.36 -10.23 8.14
CA PRO A 183 -20.39 -9.44 8.79
C PRO A 183 -20.02 -9.13 10.24
N ALA A 184 -20.12 -7.87 10.62
CA ALA A 184 -20.24 -7.47 12.01
C ALA A 184 -21.48 -8.15 12.60
N GLY A 185 -21.27 -9.32 13.19
CA GLY A 185 -22.23 -10.05 14.02
C GLY A 185 -23.61 -10.23 13.39
N VAL A 186 -23.90 -11.45 12.96
CA VAL A 186 -25.20 -12.00 13.36
C VAL A 186 -25.22 -11.94 14.89
N ALA A 187 -25.81 -10.88 15.45
CA ALA A 187 -26.39 -10.99 16.77
C ALA A 187 -27.39 -12.13 16.63
N SER A 188 -27.01 -13.31 17.13
CA SER A 188 -27.95 -14.39 17.39
C SER A 188 -29.01 -13.83 18.33
N ALA A 189 -30.04 -13.22 17.77
CA ALA A 189 -31.34 -13.17 18.39
C ALA A 189 -31.67 -14.62 18.67
N GLY A 190 -31.60 -15.00 19.95
CA GLY A 190 -31.77 -16.36 20.40
C GLY A 190 -33.08 -16.93 19.88
N VAL A 191 -33.00 -17.74 18.83
CA VAL A 191 -34.02 -18.73 18.56
C VAL A 191 -33.64 -19.93 19.40
N ALA A 192 -34.29 -20.04 20.56
CA ALA A 192 -34.19 -21.22 21.39
C ALA A 192 -34.51 -22.47 20.55
N PRO A 193 -33.73 -23.56 20.65
CA PRO A 193 -34.11 -24.80 19.99
C PRO A 193 -35.31 -25.40 20.71
N THR A 194 -36.48 -25.40 20.08
CA THR A 194 -37.57 -26.29 20.49
C THR A 194 -37.11 -27.72 20.19
N THR A 195 -36.70 -28.42 21.23
CA THR A 195 -36.50 -29.87 21.21
C THR A 195 -37.82 -30.55 20.87
N VAL A 196 -37.91 -31.16 19.68
CA VAL A 196 -38.87 -32.24 19.43
C VAL A 196 -38.07 -33.53 19.34
N ALA A 197 -38.20 -34.35 20.37
CA ALA A 197 -37.73 -35.73 20.40
C ALA A 197 -38.79 -36.67 19.79
N PRO A 198 -38.42 -37.88 19.34
CA PRO A 198 -38.97 -38.52 18.15
C PRO A 198 -40.12 -39.49 18.45
N ALA A 199 -41.06 -39.62 17.50
CA ALA A 199 -42.02 -40.72 17.47
C ALA A 199 -41.59 -41.76 16.42
N GLY A 200 -41.48 -43.00 16.89
CA GLY A 200 -40.93 -44.15 16.19
C GLY A 200 -41.67 -44.54 14.90
N VAL A 201 -40.88 -45.17 14.04
CA VAL A 201 -41.27 -45.96 12.87
C VAL A 201 -42.37 -46.97 13.17
N ALA A 202 -43.39 -47.04 12.31
CA ALA A 202 -44.21 -48.22 12.12
C ALA A 202 -44.54 -48.36 10.63
N SER A 203 -43.83 -49.27 9.96
CA SER A 203 -44.24 -49.82 8.66
C SER A 203 -45.45 -50.72 8.86
N ALA A 204 -46.55 -50.46 8.16
CA ALA A 204 -47.66 -51.39 8.00
C ALA A 204 -47.89 -51.58 6.49
N GLY A 205 -47.59 -52.79 6.01
CA GLY A 205 -47.89 -53.20 4.65
C GLY A 205 -49.38 -53.46 4.45
N VAL A 206 -49.85 -53.26 3.22
CA VAL A 206 -51.05 -53.89 2.66
C VAL A 206 -50.74 -54.25 1.20
N ALA A 207 -51.02 -55.51 0.85
CA ALA A 207 -50.83 -56.14 -0.45
C ALA A 207 -52.09 -55.96 -1.35
N PRO A 208 -52.28 -56.70 -2.47
CA PRO A 208 -52.29 -56.15 -3.83
C PRO A 208 -53.69 -56.16 -4.49
N ALA A 209 -53.78 -55.61 -5.71
CA ALA A 209 -54.83 -55.93 -6.68
C ALA A 209 -54.27 -55.87 -8.11
N GLY A 210 -54.37 -56.97 -8.85
CA GLY A 210 -54.00 -57.11 -10.26
C GLY A 210 -53.29 -58.43 -10.55
#